data_AF-M9RHV9-F1
#
_entry.id   AF-M9RHV9-F1
#
_cell.length_a   1.000
_cell.length_b   1.000
_cell.length_c   1.000
_cell.angle_alpha   90.00
_cell.angle_beta   90.00
_cell.angle_gamma   90.00
#
_symmetry.space_group_name_H-M   'P 1'
#
loop_
_entity.id
_entity.type
_entity.pdbx_description
1 polymer ?
#
loop_
_entity_poly.entity_id
_entity_poly.type
_entity_poly.pdbx_seq_one_letter_code
_entity_poly.pdbx_strand_id
1 'polypeptide(L)'
;MTSIPSRTADLVSRYMVLTKEVMPQMARDPAVKWPVRNDHCFQRIILDIVCDGPWFAHLSRPAYKSLSHDQAVRAVQLCEDIIANRVDLYDLNRRSLNWRGK
;
A
#
# COMPACT_ATOMS: atom_id res chain seq x y z
N MET A 1 14.06 -7.11 22.43
CA MET A 1 13.03 -6.08 22.66
C MET A 1 11.74 -6.59 22.02
N THR A 2 10.80 -7.08 22.82
CA THR A 2 9.48 -7.52 22.35
C THR A 2 8.68 -6.28 21.98
N SER A 3 8.51 -6.02 20.68
CA SER A 3 7.61 -4.98 20.19
C SER A 3 6.20 -5.30 20.65
N ILE A 4 5.51 -4.34 21.29
CA ILE A 4 4.10 -4.49 21.63
C ILE A 4 3.33 -4.60 20.31
N PRO A 5 2.51 -5.64 20.08
CA PRO A 5 1.76 -5.77 18.84
C PRO A 5 0.87 -4.54 18.65
N SER A 6 1.08 -3.81 17.54
CA SER A 6 0.32 -2.61 17.21
C SER A 6 -1.14 -2.97 16.94
N ARG A 7 -2.13 -2.24 17.44
CA ARG A 7 -3.53 -2.59 17.17
C ARG A 7 -3.83 -2.40 15.68
N THR A 8 -4.73 -3.20 15.12
CA THR A 8 -5.13 -3.10 13.70
C THR A 8 -5.58 -1.69 13.32
N ALA A 9 -6.29 -0.99 14.21
CA ALA A 9 -6.71 0.39 13.99
C ALA A 9 -5.53 1.37 13.86
N ASP A 10 -4.46 1.16 14.64
CA ASP A 10 -3.24 1.97 14.59
C ASP A 10 -2.50 1.73 13.27
N LEU A 11 -2.42 0.47 12.83
CA LEU A 11 -1.85 0.07 11.54
C LEU A 11 -2.63 0.63 10.35
N VAL A 12 -3.96 0.53 10.37
CA VAL A 12 -4.82 1.10 9.32
C VAL A 12 -4.66 2.61 9.27
N SER A 13 -4.60 3.29 10.42
CA SER A 13 -4.35 4.74 10.48
C SER A 13 -3.00 5.10 9.86
N ARG A 14 -1.95 4.36 10.19
CA ARG A 14 -0.61 4.53 9.61
C ARG A 14 -0.61 4.30 8.10
N TYR A 15 -1.22 3.21 7.63
CA TYR A 15 -1.37 2.92 6.19
C TYR A 15 -2.08 4.07 5.45
N MET A 16 -3.12 4.65 6.06
CA MET A 16 -3.85 5.77 5.47
C MET A 16 -3.01 7.03 5.38
N VAL A 17 -2.24 7.38 6.42
CA VAL A 17 -1.29 8.51 6.37
C VAL A 17 -0.25 8.30 5.29
N LEU A 18 0.36 7.11 5.22
CA LEU A 18 1.39 6.80 4.23
C LEU A 18 0.86 6.95 2.80
N THR A 19 -0.32 6.40 2.51
CA THR A 19 -0.85 6.37 1.14
C THR A 19 -1.58 7.63 0.71
N LYS A 20 -2.16 8.41 1.63
CA LYS A 20 -2.88 9.64 1.29
C LYS A 20 -2.02 10.89 1.31
N GLU A 21 -0.96 10.89 2.11
CA GLU A 21 -0.16 12.10 2.36
C GLU A 21 1.29 11.88 1.97
N VAL A 22 1.98 10.94 2.62
CA VAL A 22 3.44 10.80 2.51
C VAL A 22 3.87 10.40 1.10
N MET A 23 3.35 9.28 0.57
CA MET A 23 3.74 8.80 -0.75
C MET A 23 3.34 9.77 -1.87
N PRO A 24 2.11 10.31 -1.92
CA PRO A 24 1.76 11.35 -2.88
C PRO A 24 2.64 12.59 -2.78
N GLN A 25 3.04 13.02 -1.57
CA GLN A 25 3.94 14.14 -1.39
C GLN A 25 5.34 13.85 -1.93
N MET A 26 5.90 12.67 -1.64
CA MET A 26 7.19 12.24 -2.20
C MET A 26 7.17 12.18 -3.72
N ALA A 27 6.07 11.71 -4.32
CA ALA A 27 5.92 11.61 -5.77
C ALA A 27 5.86 12.97 -6.51
N ARG A 28 5.77 14.09 -5.77
CA ARG A 28 5.89 15.45 -6.34
C ARG A 28 7.34 15.84 -6.63
N ASP A 29 8.30 15.22 -5.93
CA ASP A 29 9.71 15.46 -6.17
C ASP A 29 10.13 14.89 -7.54
N PRO A 30 10.70 15.69 -8.46
CA PRO A 30 11.18 15.21 -9.75
C PRO A 30 12.26 14.11 -9.66
N ALA A 31 12.98 14.01 -8.54
CA ALA A 31 13.95 12.95 -8.28
C ALA A 31 13.28 11.59 -8.00
N VAL A 32 12.04 11.58 -7.49
CA VAL A 32 11.28 10.35 -7.23
C VAL A 32 10.61 9.90 -8.52
N LYS A 33 11.09 8.78 -9.08
CA LYS A 33 10.62 8.24 -10.36
C LYS A 33 9.52 7.18 -10.19
N TRP A 34 8.51 7.42 -9.36
CA TRP A 34 7.43 6.44 -9.19
C TRP A 34 6.43 6.45 -10.37
N PRO A 35 5.86 5.28 -10.74
CA PRO A 35 4.90 5.16 -11.87
C PRO A 35 3.54 5.81 -11.60
N VAL A 36 3.25 6.19 -10.35
CA VAL A 36 1.97 6.76 -9.92
C VAL A 36 2.20 7.91 -8.94
N ARG A 37 1.23 8.82 -8.85
CA ARG A 37 1.30 10.03 -8.01
C ARG A 37 0.12 10.24 -7.09
N ASN A 38 -1.03 9.64 -7.40
CA ASN A 38 -2.27 9.87 -6.65
C ASN A 38 -2.44 8.83 -5.54
N ASP A 39 -3.06 9.25 -4.45
CA ASP A 39 -3.39 8.45 -3.26
C ASP A 39 -4.01 7.08 -3.60
N HIS A 40 -5.10 7.08 -4.37
CA HIS A 40 -5.85 5.89 -4.73
C HIS A 40 -5.05 4.95 -5.64
N CYS A 41 -4.07 5.46 -6.41
CA CYS A 41 -3.19 4.62 -7.21
C CYS A 41 -2.26 3.82 -6.32
N PHE A 42 -1.64 4.45 -5.31
CA PHE A 42 -0.83 3.75 -4.31
C PHE A 42 -1.66 2.73 -3.57
N GLN A 43 -2.81 3.15 -3.01
CA GLN A 43 -3.68 2.25 -2.25
C GLN A 43 -4.07 1.02 -3.06
N ARG A 44 -4.40 1.21 -4.34
CA ARG A 44 -4.78 0.11 -5.21
C ARG A 44 -3.62 -0.87 -5.42
N ILE A 45 -2.41 -0.40 -5.68
CA ILE A 45 -1.24 -1.28 -5.86
C ILE A 45 -0.94 -2.03 -4.56
N ILE A 46 -0.89 -1.33 -3.43
CA ILE A 46 -0.56 -1.93 -2.13
C ILE A 46 -1.61 -2.97 -1.72
N LEU A 47 -2.89 -2.65 -1.85
CA LEU A 47 -3.97 -3.58 -1.54
C LEU A 47 -3.95 -4.80 -2.45
N ASP A 48 -3.68 -4.61 -3.75
CA ASP A 48 -3.59 -5.74 -4.67
C ASP A 48 -2.46 -6.70 -4.27
N ILE A 49 -1.28 -6.17 -3.90
CA ILE A 49 -0.13 -6.97 -3.46
C ILE A 49 -0.43 -7.66 -2.12
N VAL A 50 -1.05 -6.98 -1.17
CA VAL A 50 -1.38 -7.54 0.16
C VAL A 50 -2.42 -8.67 0.08
N CYS A 51 -3.29 -8.62 -0.93
CA CYS A 51 -4.32 -9.61 -1.22
C CYS A 51 -3.89 -10.67 -2.25
N ASP A 52 -2.67 -10.58 -2.80
CA ASP A 52 -2.16 -11.44 -3.87
C ASP A 52 -3.10 -11.53 -5.10
N GLY A 53 -3.78 -10.42 -5.42
CA GLY A 53 -4.81 -10.36 -6.45
C GLY A 53 -5.61 -9.06 -6.40
N PRO A 54 -6.61 -8.86 -7.29
CA PRO A 54 -7.39 -7.62 -7.31
C PRO A 54 -8.15 -7.43 -5.99
N TRP A 55 -7.84 -6.35 -5.24
CA TRP A 55 -8.30 -6.20 -3.86
C TRP A 55 -9.81 -6.31 -3.68
N PHE A 56 -10.60 -5.91 -4.68
CA PHE A 56 -12.06 -5.93 -4.64
C PHE A 56 -12.67 -7.34 -4.69
N ALA A 57 -11.86 -8.36 -5.01
CA ALA A 57 -12.26 -9.76 -4.87
C ALA A 57 -12.11 -10.26 -3.41
N HIS A 58 -11.39 -9.54 -2.56
CA HIS A 58 -11.02 -9.99 -1.21
C HIS A 58 -11.56 -9.08 -0.09
N LEU A 59 -11.77 -7.79 -0.36
CA LEU A 59 -12.13 -6.79 0.65
C LEU A 59 -13.42 -6.06 0.28
N SER A 60 -14.31 -5.89 1.26
CA SER A 60 -15.49 -5.04 1.10
C SER A 60 -15.11 -3.56 1.11
N ARG A 61 -15.96 -2.72 0.50
CA ARG A 61 -15.76 -1.27 0.51
C ARG A 61 -16.27 -0.69 1.84
N PRO A 62 -15.54 0.26 2.46
CA PRO A 62 -14.22 0.77 2.08
C PRO A 62 -13.09 -0.19 2.50
N ALA A 63 -12.20 -0.53 1.55
CA ALA A 63 -11.22 -1.61 1.69
C ALA A 63 -10.36 -1.54 2.96
N TYR A 64 -9.91 -0.34 3.34
CA TYR A 64 -9.06 -0.14 4.51
C TYR A 64 -9.74 -0.52 5.84
N LYS A 65 -11.08 -0.53 5.92
CA LYS A 65 -11.83 -0.96 7.11
C LYS A 65 -11.96 -2.48 7.21
N SER A 66 -11.69 -3.19 6.11
CA SER A 66 -11.85 -4.65 6.01
C SER A 66 -10.51 -5.40 6.09
N LEU A 67 -9.40 -4.70 6.30
CA LEU A 67 -8.10 -5.33 6.47
C LEU A 67 -8.08 -6.14 7.77
N SER A 68 -7.69 -7.41 7.66
CA SER A 68 -7.24 -8.17 8.84
C SER A 68 -5.99 -7.54 9.44
N HIS A 69 -5.66 -7.93 10.67
CA HIS A 69 -4.43 -7.48 11.33
C HIS A 69 -3.19 -7.73 10.47
N ASP A 70 -3.01 -8.95 9.97
CA ASP A 70 -1.85 -9.33 9.16
C ASP A 70 -1.80 -8.56 7.84
N GLN A 71 -2.94 -8.33 7.19
CA GLN A 71 -3.00 -7.50 5.99
C GLN A 71 -2.64 -6.05 6.30
N ALA A 72 -3.07 -5.50 7.44
CA ALA A 72 -2.71 -4.14 7.85
C ALA A 72 -1.21 -4.02 8.16
N VAL A 73 -0.60 -5.02 8.81
CA VAL A 73 0.86 -5.09 9.01
C VAL A 73 1.58 -5.11 7.67
N ARG A 74 1.21 -6.02 6.75
CA ARG A 74 1.83 -6.12 5.43
C ARG A 74 1.65 -4.83 4.61
N ALA A 75 0.51 -4.17 4.70
CA ALA A 75 0.25 -2.93 3.99
C ALA A 75 1.18 -1.79 4.48
N VAL A 76 1.35 -1.64 5.79
CA VAL A 76 2.28 -0.66 6.37
C VAL A 76 3.71 -0.99 5.98
N GLN A 77 4.13 -2.26 6.14
CA GLN A 77 5.48 -2.70 5.79
C GLN A 77 5.79 -2.44 4.31
N LEU A 78 4.86 -2.76 3.41
CA LEU A 78 5.04 -2.54 1.98
C LEU A 78 5.17 -1.05 1.64
N CYS A 79 4.36 -0.17 2.26
CA CYS A 79 4.52 1.28 2.10
C CYS A 79 5.92 1.73 2.53
N GLU A 80 6.39 1.27 3.69
CA GLU A 80 7.69 1.65 4.23
C GLU A 80 8.85 1.10 3.39
N ASP A 81 8.71 -0.10 2.83
CA ASP A 81 9.67 -0.68 1.88
C ASP A 81 9.74 0.10 0.58
N ILE A 82 8.60 0.56 0.04
CA ILE A 82 8.57 1.44 -1.15
C ILE A 82 9.25 2.78 -0.84
N ILE A 83 8.92 3.40 0.29
CA ILE A 83 9.50 4.69 0.72
C ILE A 83 11.02 4.57 0.93
N ALA A 84 11.47 3.47 1.51
CA ALA A 84 12.89 3.18 1.73
C ALA A 84 13.61 2.63 0.49
N ASN A 85 12.94 2.58 -0.67
CA ASN A 85 13.47 2.03 -1.91
C ASN A 85 14.01 0.59 -1.79
N ARG A 86 13.40 -0.22 -0.90
CA ARG A 86 13.71 -1.65 -0.71
C ARG A 86 12.97 -2.57 -1.69
N VAL A 87 11.90 -2.05 -2.30
CA VAL A 87 11.14 -2.72 -3.36
C VAL A 87 10.86 -1.74 -4.48
N ASP A 88 10.78 -2.22 -5.72
CA ASP A 88 10.50 -1.40 -6.88
C ASP A 88 8.99 -1.26 -7.13
N LEU A 89 8.48 -0.03 -7.04
CA LEU A 89 7.08 0.28 -7.29
C LEU A 89 6.65 0.04 -8.74
N TYR A 90 7.57 0.08 -9.73
CA TYR A 90 7.25 -0.29 -11.10
C TYR A 90 6.85 -1.76 -11.21
N ASP A 91 7.62 -2.64 -10.57
CA ASP A 91 7.34 -4.07 -10.55
C ASP A 91 6.01 -4.38 -9.86
N LEU A 92 5.75 -3.73 -8.73
CA LEU A 92 4.48 -3.87 -8.01
C LEU A 92 3.30 -3.37 -8.85
N ASN A 93 3.44 -2.22 -9.51
CA ASN A 93 2.40 -1.69 -10.39
C ASN A 93 2.12 -2.62 -11.58
N ARG A 94 3.16 -3.18 -12.19
CA ARG A 94 3.03 -4.15 -13.29
C ARG A 94 2.27 -5.40 -12.86
N ARG A 95 2.60 -5.97 -11.69
CA ARG A 95 1.86 -7.12 -11.12
C ARG A 95 0.39 -6.77 -10.85
N SER A 96 0.14 -5.61 -10.24
CA SER A 96 -1.21 -5.09 -9.99
C SER A 96 -2.02 -4.86 -11.27
N LEU A 97 -1.39 -4.44 -12.36
CA LEU A 97 -2.04 -4.32 -13.68
C LEU A 97 -2.37 -5.69 -14.29
N ASN A 98 -1.41 -6.62 -14.27
CA ASN A 98 -1.60 -7.99 -14.77
C ASN A 98 -2.79 -8.69 -14.11
N TRP A 99 -2.92 -8.60 -12.78
CA TRP A 99 -4.07 -9.19 -12.07
C TRP A 99 -5.42 -8.59 -12.46
N ARG A 100 -5.43 -7.35 -12.95
CA ARG A 100 -6.65 -6.66 -13.42
C ARG A 100 -6.82 -6.73 -14.94
N GLY A 101 -5.97 -7.46 -15.66
CA GLY A 101 -6.02 -7.59 -17.12
C GLY A 101 -5.76 -6.27 -17.85
N LYS A 102 -4.81 -5.44 -17.36
CA LYS A 102 -4.45 -4.15 -17.93
C LYS A 102 -3.01 -4.09 -18.41
#